data_AF-A0A941XPX6-F1
#
_entry.id   AF-A0A941XPX6-F1
#
_cell.length_a   1.000
_cell.length_b   1.000
_cell.length_c   1.000
_cell.angle_alpha   90.00
_cell.angle_beta   90.00
_cell.angle_gamma   90.00
#
_symmetry.space_group_name_H-M   'P 1'
#
loop_
_entity.id
_entity.type
_entity.pdbx_description
1 polymer ?
#
loop_
_entity_poly.entity_id
_entity_poly.type
_entity_poly.pdbx_seq_one_letter_code
_entity_poly.pdbx_strand_id
1 'polypeptide(L)'
;MAFCGKCGAQLNDGVKFCPSCGAPTGSEQAQQQTYQQPQQGYQPQQQAYAPVQSDAQQNKVMGILAYLSWLVIVPWIAAKESPFARYHTNQGLVLAIVEIAWWILSAILTAIATAAYSLGFLAVIGVISWILGIVFLVFSILGIVNAAKGEMKPLPIIGGIKILK
;
A
#
# COMPACT_ATOMS: atom_id res chain seq x y z
N MET A 1 -33.76 51.05 -11.36
CA MET A 1 -34.40 49.79 -10.94
C MET A 1 -33.91 48.68 -11.86
N ALA A 2 -33.09 47.77 -11.34
CA ALA A 2 -32.57 46.63 -12.10
C ALA A 2 -33.46 45.39 -11.87
N PHE A 3 -33.51 44.48 -12.83
CA PHE A 3 -34.20 43.20 -12.71
C PHE A 3 -33.21 42.06 -12.86
N CYS A 4 -33.47 40.94 -12.19
CA CYS A 4 -32.63 39.74 -12.27
C CYS A 4 -32.73 39.14 -13.67
N GLY A 5 -31.61 39.02 -14.38
CA GLY A 5 -31.56 38.40 -15.70
C GLY A 5 -31.94 36.91 -15.73
N LYS A 6 -32.00 36.24 -14.56
CA LYS A 6 -32.35 34.81 -14.46
C LYS A 6 -33.82 34.55 -14.14
N CYS A 7 -34.44 35.32 -13.23
CA CYS A 7 -35.81 35.04 -12.77
C CYS A 7 -36.79 36.22 -12.94
N GLY A 8 -36.33 37.38 -13.44
CA GLY A 8 -37.18 38.56 -13.65
C GLY A 8 -37.60 39.30 -12.37
N ALA A 9 -37.17 38.85 -11.19
CA ALA A 9 -37.46 39.56 -9.94
C ALA A 9 -36.76 40.93 -9.91
N GLN A 10 -37.45 41.92 -9.35
CA GLN A 10 -36.89 43.27 -9.18
C GLN A 10 -35.78 43.25 -8.13
N LEU A 11 -34.66 43.90 -8.43
CA LEU A 11 -33.48 43.97 -7.57
C LEU A 11 -33.42 45.34 -6.91
N ASN A 12 -33.24 45.33 -5.59
CA ASN A 12 -32.90 46.54 -4.83
C ASN A 12 -31.45 46.94 -5.11
N ASP A 13 -31.16 48.23 -5.05
CA ASP A 13 -29.82 48.74 -5.36
C ASP A 13 -28.76 48.16 -4.40
N GLY A 14 -27.67 47.62 -4.96
CA GLY A 14 -26.52 47.11 -4.19
C GLY A 14 -26.55 45.63 -3.78
N VAL A 15 -27.55 44.84 -4.21
CA VAL A 15 -27.54 43.39 -3.93
C VAL A 15 -26.54 42.65 -4.83
N LYS A 16 -25.69 41.79 -4.22
CA LYS A 16 -24.70 40.96 -4.93
C LYS A 16 -25.30 39.68 -5.51
N PHE A 17 -26.42 39.23 -4.95
CA PHE A 17 -27.17 38.05 -5.36
C PHE A 17 -28.67 38.34 -5.31
N CYS A 18 -29.41 37.79 -6.26
CA CYS A 18 -30.87 37.94 -6.33
C CYS A 18 -31.54 37.23 -5.14
N PRO A 19 -32.36 37.93 -4.33
CA PRO A 19 -32.99 37.33 -3.16
C PRO A 19 -34.06 36.29 -3.49
N SER A 20 -34.66 36.34 -4.69
CA SER A 20 -35.70 35.38 -5.10
C SER A 20 -35.14 34.09 -5.71
N CYS A 21 -33.95 34.08 -6.30
CA CYS A 21 -33.43 32.90 -7.00
C CYS A 21 -31.94 32.60 -6.79
N GLY A 22 -31.22 33.45 -6.05
CA GLY A 22 -29.80 33.27 -5.72
C GLY A 22 -28.80 33.57 -6.83
N ALA A 23 -29.23 34.03 -8.01
CA ALA A 23 -28.31 34.35 -9.10
C ALA A 23 -27.46 35.59 -8.79
N PRO A 24 -26.14 35.60 -9.05
CA PRO A 24 -25.31 36.79 -8.88
C PRO A 24 -25.75 37.92 -9.81
N THR A 25 -25.78 39.14 -9.30
CA THR A 25 -26.32 40.31 -10.00
C THR A 25 -25.19 41.30 -10.28
N GLY A 26 -24.53 41.13 -11.42
CA GLY A 26 -23.51 42.07 -11.93
C GLY A 26 -22.52 41.41 -12.89
N SER A 27 -22.45 41.92 -14.13
CA SER A 27 -21.43 41.61 -15.13
C SER A 27 -20.16 42.44 -14.89
N GLU A 28 -19.09 41.72 -14.52
CA GLU A 28 -17.64 41.92 -14.79
C GLU A 28 -16.85 43.20 -14.38
N GLN A 29 -15.73 42.91 -13.66
CA GLN A 29 -14.42 43.59 -13.60
C GLN A 29 -14.17 44.77 -12.63
N ALA A 30 -13.44 44.50 -11.52
CA ALA A 30 -12.07 45.01 -11.23
C ALA A 30 -11.59 44.75 -9.76
N GLN A 31 -10.46 44.02 -9.63
CA GLN A 31 -9.29 44.13 -8.69
C GLN A 31 -9.47 44.27 -7.14
N GLN A 32 -8.61 43.80 -6.22
CA GLN A 32 -7.33 43.05 -6.13
C GLN A 32 -7.01 42.81 -4.61
N GLN A 33 -6.30 41.73 -4.25
CA GLN A 33 -5.20 41.61 -3.22
C GLN A 33 -5.03 40.13 -2.81
N THR A 34 -4.04 39.40 -3.31
CA THR A 34 -2.61 39.32 -2.89
C THR A 34 -2.38 38.47 -1.63
N TYR A 35 -2.06 37.19 -1.85
CA TYR A 35 -1.09 36.44 -1.03
C TYR A 35 -0.09 35.80 -1.99
N GLN A 36 1.10 36.39 -2.12
CA GLN A 36 2.25 35.75 -2.77
C GLN A 36 2.88 34.76 -1.80
N GLN A 37 2.76 33.47 -2.11
CA GLN A 37 3.60 32.43 -1.54
C GLN A 37 4.85 32.30 -2.42
N PRO A 38 6.08 32.26 -1.86
CA PRO A 38 7.29 32.14 -2.67
C PRO A 38 7.28 30.80 -3.42
N GLN A 39 7.17 30.86 -4.75
CA GLN A 39 7.37 29.71 -5.62
C GLN A 39 8.88 29.41 -5.70
N GLN A 40 9.40 28.71 -4.70
CA GLN A 40 10.46 27.76 -4.99
C GLN A 40 9.82 26.60 -5.73
N GLY A 41 10.33 26.30 -6.93
CA GLY A 41 9.84 25.24 -7.79
C GLY A 41 9.86 23.90 -7.08
N TYR A 42 8.74 23.53 -6.48
CA TYR A 42 8.46 22.16 -6.10
C TYR A 42 8.07 21.43 -7.38
N GLN A 43 9.07 20.96 -8.12
CA GLN A 43 8.85 19.82 -8.99
C GLN A 43 8.73 18.62 -8.04
N PRO A 44 7.56 18.00 -7.84
CA PRO A 44 7.60 16.63 -7.37
C PRO A 44 8.44 15.90 -8.41
N GLN A 45 9.51 15.22 -7.98
CA GLN A 45 10.18 14.25 -8.82
C GLN A 45 9.15 13.17 -9.13
N GLN A 46 8.33 13.39 -10.16
CA GLN A 46 7.55 12.37 -10.82
C GLN A 46 8.59 11.52 -11.55
N GLN A 47 9.23 10.62 -10.79
CA GLN A 47 9.76 9.40 -11.39
C GLN A 47 8.60 8.83 -12.18
N ALA A 48 8.76 8.81 -13.50
CA ALA A 48 7.71 8.46 -14.44
C ALA A 48 7.25 7.05 -14.09
N TYR A 49 6.15 6.97 -13.34
CA TYR A 49 5.62 5.71 -12.92
C TYR A 49 4.98 5.10 -14.16
N ALA A 50 5.66 4.11 -14.74
CA ALA A 50 5.14 3.38 -15.88
C ALA A 50 3.76 2.82 -15.47
N PRO A 51 2.76 2.76 -16.39
CA PRO A 51 1.46 2.14 -16.12
C PRO A 51 1.65 0.84 -15.32
N VAL A 52 0.86 0.60 -14.27
CA VAL A 52 1.06 -0.54 -13.33
C VAL A 52 1.29 -1.87 -14.04
N GLN A 53 0.63 -2.10 -15.18
CA GLN A 53 0.85 -3.29 -16.03
C GLN A 53 2.27 -3.37 -16.64
N SER A 54 2.82 -2.24 -17.09
CA SER A 54 4.21 -2.16 -17.56
C SER A 54 5.24 -2.27 -16.44
N ASP A 55 4.97 -1.72 -15.24
CA ASP A 55 5.84 -1.90 -14.07
C ASP A 55 5.89 -3.39 -13.66
N ALA A 56 4.73 -4.03 -13.56
CA ALA A 56 4.63 -5.45 -13.24
C ALA A 56 5.34 -6.33 -14.29
N GLN A 57 5.27 -5.97 -15.58
CA GLN A 57 5.96 -6.70 -16.64
C GLN A 57 7.49 -6.60 -16.52
N GLN A 58 8.01 -5.41 -16.19
CA GLN A 58 9.44 -5.17 -16.04
C GLN A 58 10.01 -5.76 -14.74
N ASN A 59 9.23 -5.74 -13.66
CA ASN A 59 9.68 -6.10 -12.32
C ASN A 59 9.11 -7.44 -11.80
N LYS A 60 8.55 -8.27 -12.68
CA LYS A 60 7.96 -9.57 -12.35
C LYS A 60 8.87 -10.47 -11.51
N VAL A 61 10.13 -10.61 -11.94
CA VAL A 61 11.11 -11.46 -11.25
C VAL A 61 11.35 -10.96 -9.82
N MET A 62 11.40 -9.65 -9.62
CA MET A 62 11.55 -9.04 -8.30
C MET A 62 10.35 -9.35 -7.40
N GLY A 63 9.13 -9.33 -7.94
CA GLY A 63 7.94 -9.75 -7.22
C GLY A 63 7.94 -11.23 -6.82
N ILE A 64 8.48 -12.12 -7.67
CA ILE A 64 8.60 -13.55 -7.35
C ILE A 64 9.66 -13.79 -6.28
N LEU A 65 10.85 -13.19 -6.42
CA LEU A 65 11.95 -13.32 -5.47
C LEU A 65 11.55 -12.89 -4.05
N ALA A 66 10.62 -11.94 -3.93
CA ALA A 66 10.11 -11.46 -2.66
C ALA A 66 9.54 -12.57 -1.75
N TYR A 67 9.04 -13.66 -2.32
CA TYR A 67 8.40 -14.75 -1.57
C TYR A 67 9.33 -15.94 -1.31
N LEU A 68 10.57 -15.89 -1.77
CA LEU A 68 11.57 -16.94 -1.53
C LEU A 68 12.37 -16.65 -0.25
N SER A 69 11.66 -16.52 0.87
CA SER A 69 12.19 -16.26 2.21
C SER A 69 13.26 -15.15 2.19
N TRP A 70 14.52 -15.45 2.50
CA TRP A 70 15.63 -14.49 2.56
C TRP A 70 15.93 -13.74 1.25
N LEU A 71 15.52 -14.27 0.09
CA LEU A 71 15.69 -13.56 -1.18
C LEU A 71 14.87 -12.27 -1.25
N VAL A 72 13.94 -12.02 -0.32
CA VAL A 72 13.22 -10.75 -0.17
C VAL A 72 14.13 -9.53 -0.05
N ILE A 73 15.37 -9.71 0.42
CA ILE A 73 16.36 -8.63 0.51
C ILE A 73 16.74 -8.08 -0.87
N VAL A 74 16.75 -8.95 -1.90
CA VAL A 74 17.11 -8.57 -3.27
C VAL A 74 16.15 -7.52 -3.84
N PRO A 75 14.83 -7.76 -3.96
CA PRO A 75 13.90 -6.75 -4.47
C PRO A 75 13.76 -5.55 -3.51
N TRP A 76 13.98 -5.73 -2.20
CA TRP A 76 13.99 -4.62 -1.24
C TRP A 76 15.08 -3.59 -1.55
N ILE A 77 16.24 -4.03 -2.04
CA ILE A 77 17.36 -3.14 -2.36
C ILE A 77 17.37 -2.76 -3.84
N ALA A 78 17.11 -3.70 -4.75
CA ALA A 78 17.30 -3.54 -6.18
C ALA A 78 16.10 -2.93 -6.93
N ALA A 79 14.88 -3.01 -6.37
CA ALA A 79 13.65 -2.61 -7.07
C ALA A 79 12.83 -1.57 -6.26
N LYS A 80 13.52 -0.65 -5.58
CA LYS A 80 12.91 0.36 -4.70
C LYS A 80 11.94 1.30 -5.40
N GLU A 81 12.13 1.52 -6.70
CA GLU A 81 11.32 2.43 -7.52
C GLU A 81 10.11 1.76 -8.18
N SER A 82 9.92 0.45 -7.98
CA SER A 82 8.79 -0.32 -8.51
C SER A 82 7.77 -0.60 -7.40
N PRO A 83 6.66 0.12 -7.27
CA PRO A 83 5.51 -0.21 -6.45
C PRO A 83 4.99 -1.63 -6.65
N PHE A 84 5.05 -2.22 -7.85
CA PHE A 84 4.77 -3.66 -8.01
C PHE A 84 5.76 -4.51 -7.19
N ALA A 85 7.07 -4.30 -7.37
CA ALA A 85 8.08 -5.03 -6.61
C ALA A 85 8.01 -4.73 -5.12
N ARG A 86 7.77 -3.48 -4.72
CA ARG A 86 7.63 -3.05 -3.31
C ARG A 86 6.41 -3.68 -2.66
N TYR A 87 5.31 -3.81 -3.37
CA TYR A 87 4.11 -4.47 -2.88
C TYR A 87 4.40 -5.93 -2.51
N HIS A 88 5.00 -6.68 -3.44
CA HIS A 88 5.37 -8.07 -3.20
C HIS A 88 6.50 -8.22 -2.17
N THR A 89 7.50 -7.33 -2.20
CA THR A 89 8.56 -7.24 -1.17
C THR A 89 7.97 -7.04 0.22
N ASN A 90 6.99 -6.14 0.37
CA ASN A 90 6.35 -5.91 1.66
C ASN A 90 5.64 -7.17 2.18
N GLN A 91 4.87 -7.84 1.32
CA GLN A 91 4.19 -9.09 1.71
C GLN A 91 5.17 -10.22 2.02
N GLY A 92 6.19 -10.39 1.19
CA GLY A 92 7.27 -11.34 1.40
C GLY A 92 8.05 -11.08 2.68
N LEU A 93 8.28 -9.81 3.03
CA LEU A 93 8.98 -9.41 4.24
C LEU A 93 8.15 -9.72 5.48
N VAL A 94 6.84 -9.45 5.44
CA VAL A 94 5.92 -9.84 6.52
C VAL A 94 5.94 -11.36 6.70
N LEU A 95 5.86 -12.14 5.61
CA LEU A 95 5.91 -13.59 5.67
C LEU A 95 7.23 -14.08 6.29
N ALA A 96 8.38 -13.56 5.83
CA ALA A 96 9.70 -13.90 6.36
C ALA A 96 9.83 -13.56 7.85
N ILE A 97 9.31 -12.42 8.31
CA ILE A 97 9.33 -12.03 9.73
C ILE A 97 8.52 -13.01 10.57
N VAL A 98 7.32 -13.40 10.12
CA VAL A 98 6.49 -14.37 10.84
C VAL A 98 7.16 -15.76 10.89
N GLU A 99 7.78 -16.19 9.79
CA GLU A 99 8.57 -17.43 9.74
C GLU A 99 9.71 -17.43 10.77
N ILE A 100 10.48 -16.34 10.83
CA ILE A 100 11.57 -16.18 11.80
C ILE A 100 11.05 -16.17 13.24
N ALA A 101 9.95 -15.46 13.51
CA ALA A 101 9.34 -15.41 14.83
C ALA A 101 8.92 -16.82 15.30
N TRP A 102 8.30 -17.60 14.40
CA TRP A 102 7.96 -19.00 14.68
C TRP A 102 9.21 -19.85 14.90
N TRP A 103 10.24 -19.70 14.08
CA TRP A 103 11.49 -20.46 14.21
C TRP A 103 12.15 -20.25 15.57
N ILE A 104 12.25 -18.99 16.03
CA ILE A 104 12.79 -18.64 17.35
C ILE A 104 11.92 -19.24 18.47
N LEU A 105 10.60 -19.08 18.40
CA LEU A 105 9.68 -19.65 19.39
C LEU A 105 9.83 -21.17 19.48
N SER A 106 9.84 -21.85 18.33
CA SER A 106 9.96 -23.30 18.25
C SER A 106 11.30 -23.80 18.81
N ALA A 107 12.40 -23.06 18.58
CA ALA A 107 13.71 -23.38 19.12
C ALA A 107 13.73 -23.31 20.66
N ILE A 108 13.12 -22.26 21.24
CA ILE A 108 12.99 -22.10 22.69
C ILE A 108 12.15 -23.23 23.30
N LEU A 109 10.98 -23.51 22.72
CA LEU A 109 10.10 -24.58 23.20
C LEU A 109 10.77 -25.95 23.12
N THR A 110 11.51 -26.21 22.04
CA THR A 110 12.28 -27.46 21.85
C THR A 110 13.39 -27.58 22.89
N ALA A 111 14.12 -26.50 23.19
CA ALA A 111 15.17 -26.51 24.21
C ALA A 111 14.60 -26.83 25.60
N ILE A 112 13.46 -26.22 25.97
CA ILE A 112 12.76 -26.49 27.23
C ILE A 112 12.28 -27.94 27.28
N ALA A 113 11.64 -28.42 26.22
CA ALA A 113 11.15 -29.80 26.12
C ALA A 113 12.27 -30.83 26.28
N THR A 114 13.42 -30.56 25.67
CA THR A 114 14.62 -31.39 25.74
C THR A 114 15.19 -31.40 27.15
N ALA A 115 15.34 -30.23 27.79
CA ALA A 115 15.82 -30.13 29.17
C ALA A 115 14.89 -30.83 30.17
N ALA A 116 13.59 -30.87 29.89
CA ALA A 116 12.58 -31.58 30.68
C ALA A 116 12.45 -33.08 30.32
N TYR A 117 13.24 -33.61 29.37
CA TYR A 117 13.15 -34.97 28.85
C TYR A 117 11.75 -35.36 28.34
N SER A 118 10.98 -34.38 27.85
CA SER A 118 9.57 -34.57 27.46
C SER A 118 9.44 -34.95 25.98
N LEU A 119 9.52 -36.25 25.70
CA LEU A 119 9.35 -36.82 24.36
C LEU A 119 8.00 -36.47 23.71
N GLY A 120 6.90 -36.52 24.48
CA GLY A 120 5.56 -36.18 23.97
C GLY A 120 5.45 -34.72 23.53
N PHE A 121 6.04 -33.80 24.29
CA PHE A 121 6.02 -32.38 23.96
C PHE A 121 6.89 -32.07 22.72
N LEU A 122 8.04 -32.73 22.58
CA LEU A 122 8.87 -32.66 21.37
C LEU A 122 8.09 -33.13 20.12
N ALA A 123 7.36 -34.23 20.23
CA ALA A 123 6.54 -34.74 19.11
C ALA A 123 5.46 -33.74 18.70
N VAL A 124 4.77 -33.14 19.67
CA VAL A 124 3.73 -32.12 19.42
C VAL A 124 4.31 -30.89 18.72
N ILE A 125 5.44 -30.35 19.22
CA ILE A 125 6.12 -29.20 18.59
C ILE A 125 6.50 -29.53 17.13
N GLY A 126 7.01 -30.74 16.89
CA GLY A 126 7.39 -31.21 15.55
C GLY A 126 6.20 -31.23 14.59
N VAL A 127 5.07 -31.81 15.02
CA VAL A 127 3.84 -31.88 14.21
C VAL A 127 3.30 -30.48 13.92
N ILE A 128 3.23 -29.59 14.92
CA ILE A 128 2.77 -28.21 14.74
C ILE A 128 3.69 -27.46 13.77
N SER A 129 5.00 -27.60 13.92
CA SER A 129 5.99 -26.95 13.04
C SER A 129 5.86 -27.43 11.59
N TRP A 130 5.60 -28.72 11.38
CA TRP A 130 5.36 -29.27 10.04
C TRP A 130 4.10 -28.69 9.40
N ILE A 131 3.00 -28.62 10.14
CA ILE A 131 1.74 -28.02 9.66
C ILE A 131 1.94 -26.53 9.33
N LEU A 132 2.56 -25.76 10.22
CA LEU A 132 2.83 -24.34 9.97
C LEU A 132 3.79 -24.14 8.79
N GLY A 133 4.78 -25.00 8.61
CA GLY A 133 5.64 -24.99 7.42
C GLY A 133 4.84 -25.14 6.12
N ILE A 134 3.83 -26.01 6.10
CA ILE A 134 2.91 -26.14 4.95
C ILE A 134 2.11 -24.85 4.75
N VAL A 135 1.60 -24.24 5.82
CA VAL A 135 0.85 -22.97 5.73
C VAL A 135 1.71 -21.84 5.14
N PHE A 136 2.95 -21.69 5.61
CA PHE A 136 3.89 -20.70 5.07
C PHE A 136 4.22 -20.98 3.60
N LEU A 137 4.43 -22.25 3.23
CA LEU A 137 4.66 -22.64 1.85
C LEU A 137 3.46 -22.28 0.95
N VAL A 138 2.23 -22.52 1.41
CA VAL A 138 1.02 -22.12 0.68
C VAL A 138 0.98 -20.60 0.47
N PHE A 139 1.27 -19.82 1.50
CA PHE A 139 1.30 -18.35 1.38
C PHE A 139 2.40 -17.87 0.42
N SER A 140 3.58 -18.47 0.47
CA SER A 140 4.66 -18.19 -0.49
C SER A 140 4.20 -18.50 -1.92
N ILE A 141 3.61 -19.67 -2.17
CA ILE A 141 3.10 -20.06 -3.50
C ILE A 141 2.00 -19.10 -3.99
N LEU A 142 1.04 -18.73 -3.14
CA LEU A 142 0.00 -17.75 -3.49
C LEU A 142 0.61 -16.40 -3.89
N GLY A 143 1.62 -15.95 -3.14
CA GLY A 143 2.37 -14.73 -3.44
C GLY A 143 3.09 -14.82 -4.79
N ILE A 144 3.80 -15.92 -5.04
CA ILE A 144 4.50 -16.19 -6.30
C ILE A 144 3.54 -16.21 -7.48
N VAL A 145 2.39 -16.89 -7.35
CA VAL A 145 1.38 -16.95 -8.41
C VAL A 145 0.82 -15.57 -8.72
N ASN A 146 0.50 -14.77 -7.70
CA ASN A 146 0.04 -13.40 -7.88
C ASN A 146 1.11 -12.54 -8.56
N ALA A 147 2.36 -12.62 -8.13
CA ALA A 147 3.48 -11.91 -8.75
C ALA A 147 3.71 -12.34 -10.21
N ALA A 148 3.66 -13.65 -10.50
CA ALA A 148 3.81 -14.18 -11.85
C ALA A 148 2.70 -13.69 -12.80
N LYS A 149 1.48 -13.51 -12.27
CA LYS A 149 0.33 -12.92 -12.98
C LYS A 149 0.40 -11.38 -13.08
N GLY A 150 1.31 -10.73 -12.38
CA GLY A 150 1.38 -9.26 -12.31
C GLY A 150 0.28 -8.64 -11.43
N GLU A 151 -0.30 -9.42 -10.51
CA GLU A 151 -1.42 -9.01 -9.68
C GLU A 151 -0.97 -8.64 -8.26
N MET A 152 -1.37 -7.46 -7.79
CA MET A 152 -1.15 -7.01 -6.41
C MET A 152 -2.29 -7.46 -5.50
N LYS A 153 -2.41 -8.77 -5.28
CA LYS A 153 -3.42 -9.36 -4.38
C LYS A 153 -2.82 -9.67 -2.99
N PRO A 154 -3.55 -9.32 -1.91
CA PRO A 154 -3.07 -9.55 -0.56
C PRO A 154 -3.12 -11.04 -0.21
N LEU A 155 -2.11 -11.52 0.50
CA LEU A 155 -2.11 -12.83 1.11
C LEU A 155 -3.18 -12.91 2.21
N PRO A 156 -3.80 -14.08 2.41
CA PRO A 156 -4.73 -14.26 3.53
C PRO A 156 -4.06 -13.93 4.86
N ILE A 157 -4.82 -13.34 5.78
CA ILE A 157 -4.41 -12.99 7.16
C ILE A 157 -3.35 -11.88 7.26
N ILE A 158 -2.26 -11.95 6.49
CA ILE A 158 -1.09 -11.06 6.62
C ILE A 158 -1.03 -9.94 5.57
N GLY A 159 -1.82 -10.02 4.49
CA GLY A 159 -1.71 -9.10 3.36
C GLY A 159 -2.12 -7.64 3.64
N GLY A 160 -2.71 -7.37 4.81
CA GLY A 160 -3.03 -6.01 5.27
C GLY A 160 -1.86 -5.28 5.96
N ILE A 161 -0.79 -5.98 6.31
CA ILE A 161 0.34 -5.42 7.07
C ILE A 161 1.27 -4.66 6.12
N LYS A 162 1.55 -3.39 6.42
CA LYS A 162 2.46 -2.52 5.64
C LYS A 162 3.65 -2.10 6.48
N ILE A 163 4.83 -2.57 6.09
CA ILE A 163 6.15 -2.24 6.64
C ILE A 163 6.85 -1.21 5.75
N LEU A 164 6.80 -1.41 4.44
CA LEU A 164 7.40 -0.49 3.46
C LEU A 164 6.38 0.61 3.11
N LYS A 165 6.80 1.88 3.24
CA LYS A 165 6.02 3.07 2.84
C LYS A 165 6.28 3.44 1.40
#